data_AF-A0A452C6M5-F1
#
_entry.id   AF-A0A452C6M5-F1
#
_cell.length_a   1.000
_cell.length_b   1.000
_cell.length_c   1.000
_cell.angle_alpha   90.00
_cell.angle_beta   90.00
_cell.angle_gamma   90.00
#
_symmetry.space_group_name_H-M   'P 1'
#
loop_
_entity.id
_entity.type
_entity.pdbx_description
1 polymer ?
#
loop_
_entity_poly.entity_id
_entity_poly.type
_entity_poly.pdbx_seq_one_letter_code
_entity_poly.pdbx_strand_id
1 'polypeptide(L)'
;MRSPTSTRLRIAHTMDPLAKQIFKGVLVAELVGIFGAYLLFRKMNTSQEFRQTMSKKFPFILEVCCKSTEHYGMYGIREKDQEKWLNSKN
;
A
#
# COMPACT_ATOMS: atom_id res chain seq x y z
N MET A 1 -43.42 -35.42 34.52
CA MET A 1 -42.04 -35.43 33.97
C MET A 1 -42.03 -34.58 32.72
N ARG A 2 -41.32 -33.45 32.71
CA ARG A 2 -41.23 -32.53 31.54
C ARG A 2 -39.91 -32.79 30.84
N SER A 3 -39.99 -33.29 29.61
CA SER A 3 -38.84 -33.63 28.77
C SER A 3 -38.05 -32.37 28.39
N PRO A 4 -36.71 -32.32 28.56
CA PRO A 4 -35.90 -31.20 28.14
C PRO A 4 -35.52 -31.36 26.67
N THR A 5 -36.49 -31.24 25.76
CA THR A 5 -36.20 -30.87 24.37
C THR A 5 -36.03 -29.35 24.30
N SER A 6 -34.95 -28.84 24.84
CA SER A 6 -34.57 -27.46 24.57
C SER A 6 -33.10 -27.23 24.86
N THR A 7 -32.48 -26.45 23.99
CA THR A 7 -31.23 -25.72 24.22
C THR A 7 -29.96 -26.51 23.90
N ARG A 8 -29.53 -26.46 22.64
CA ARG A 8 -28.15 -26.06 22.28
C ARG A 8 -27.79 -26.14 20.80
N LEU A 9 -28.71 -26.43 19.89
CA LEU A 9 -28.45 -26.24 18.46
C LEU A 9 -28.68 -24.77 18.07
N ARG A 10 -27.82 -23.88 18.55
CA ARG A 10 -27.67 -22.55 17.98
C ARG A 10 -26.23 -22.08 18.19
N ILE A 11 -25.31 -22.68 17.45
CA ILE A 11 -24.07 -22.01 17.10
C ILE A 11 -24.45 -20.96 16.04
N ALA A 12 -25.09 -19.88 16.49
CA ALA A 12 -25.01 -18.65 15.75
C ALA A 12 -23.64 -18.07 16.11
N HIS A 13 -22.65 -18.24 15.23
CA HIS A 13 -21.43 -17.44 15.28
C HIS A 13 -21.78 -15.98 14.92
N THR A 14 -22.66 -15.37 15.70
CA THR A 14 -22.83 -13.92 15.73
C THR A 14 -21.60 -13.39 16.44
N MET A 15 -20.65 -12.86 15.66
CA MET A 15 -19.56 -12.05 16.22
C MET A 15 -20.16 -11.04 17.18
N ASP A 16 -19.57 -10.92 18.37
CA ASP A 16 -19.95 -9.90 19.33
C ASP A 16 -20.04 -8.54 18.62
N PRO A 17 -21.08 -7.73 18.92
CA PRO A 17 -21.28 -6.44 18.26
C PRO A 17 -20.04 -5.53 18.36
N LEU A 18 -19.23 -5.70 19.41
CA LEU A 18 -17.94 -5.04 19.58
C LEU A 18 -16.89 -5.52 18.55
N ALA A 19 -16.76 -6.83 18.35
CA ALA A 19 -15.84 -7.40 17.36
C ALA A 19 -16.19 -6.97 15.94
N LYS A 20 -17.49 -6.81 15.63
CA LYS A 20 -17.96 -6.32 14.32
C LYS A 20 -17.58 -4.86 14.07
N GLN A 21 -17.53 -4.03 15.10
CA GLN A 21 -17.07 -2.63 15.00
C GLN A 21 -15.56 -2.54 14.80
N ILE A 22 -14.78 -3.34 15.56
CA ILE A 22 -13.33 -3.40 15.42
C ILE A 22 -12.94 -3.91 14.03
N PHE A 23 -13.59 -4.97 13.55
CA PHE A 23 -13.32 -5.53 12.23
C PHE A 23 -13.59 -4.53 11.10
N LYS A 24 -14.67 -3.75 11.20
CA LYS A 24 -14.92 -2.64 10.27
C LYS A 24 -13.84 -1.58 10.30
N GLY A 25 -13.36 -1.22 11.50
CA GLY A 25 -12.25 -0.27 11.66
C GLY A 25 -10.96 -0.77 11.00
N VAL A 26 -10.63 -2.05 11.21
CA VAL A 26 -9.46 -2.70 10.59
C VAL A 26 -9.59 -2.70 9.06
N LEU A 27 -10.74 -3.08 8.51
CA LEU A 27 -11.00 -3.04 7.06
C LEU A 27 -10.82 -1.64 6.46
N VAL A 28 -11.33 -0.60 7.14
CA VAL A 28 -11.15 0.78 6.67
C VAL A 28 -9.69 1.20 6.76
N ALA A 29 -8.99 0.87 7.86
CA ALA A 29 -7.58 1.17 8.01
C ALA A 29 -6.71 0.47 6.95
N GLU A 30 -7.03 -0.78 6.62
CA GLU A 30 -6.34 -1.55 5.57
C GLU A 30 -6.58 -0.92 4.19
N LEU A 31 -7.82 -0.56 3.85
CA LEU A 31 -8.13 0.13 2.60
C LEU A 31 -7.41 1.49 2.50
N VAL A 32 -7.37 2.26 3.58
CA VAL A 32 -6.65 3.54 3.62
C VAL A 32 -5.14 3.31 3.48
N GLY A 33 -4.60 2.27 4.10
CA GLY A 33 -3.18 1.89 3.96
C GLY A 33 -2.82 1.50 2.53
N ILE A 34 -3.61 0.62 1.90
CA ILE A 34 -3.43 0.21 0.50
C ILE A 34 -3.59 1.41 -0.44
N PHE A 35 -4.60 2.26 -0.22
CA PHE A 35 -4.82 3.45 -1.04
C PHE A 35 -3.68 4.47 -0.89
N GLY A 36 -3.18 4.66 0.33
CA GLY A 36 -2.01 5.50 0.60
C GLY A 36 -0.75 4.97 -0.09
N ALA A 37 -0.49 3.66 0.00
CA ALA A 37 0.62 3.01 -0.69
C ALA A 37 0.47 3.09 -2.21
N TYR A 38 -0.73 2.89 -2.75
CA TYR A 38 -1.02 3.01 -4.18
C TYR A 38 -0.83 4.44 -4.68
N LEU A 39 -1.31 5.44 -3.95
CA LEU A 39 -1.09 6.85 -4.29
C LEU A 39 0.39 7.21 -4.24
N LEU A 40 1.12 6.73 -3.23
CA LEU A 40 2.56 6.93 -3.12
C LEU A 40 3.30 6.31 -4.31
N PHE A 41 2.96 5.06 -4.66
CA PHE A 41 3.52 4.36 -5.81
C PHE A 41 3.18 5.07 -7.13
N ARG A 42 1.92 5.47 -7.32
CA ARG A 42 1.48 6.23 -8.49
C ARG A 42 2.20 7.58 -8.60
N LYS A 43 2.38 8.28 -7.48
CA LYS A 43 3.08 9.57 -7.45
C LYS A 43 4.58 9.41 -7.70
N MET A 44 5.20 8.34 -7.20
CA MET A 44 6.56 7.95 -7.58
C MET A 44 6.68 7.61 -9.06
N ASN A 45 5.66 7.04 -9.71
CA ASN A 45 5.72 6.70 -11.14
C ASN A 45 5.36 7.86 -12.08
N THR A 46 4.44 8.75 -11.67
CA THR A 46 3.94 9.85 -12.51
C THR A 46 4.71 11.17 -12.33
N SER A 47 5.21 11.47 -11.12
CA SER A 47 5.85 12.77 -10.85
C SER A 47 7.35 12.66 -10.59
N GLN A 48 8.13 13.17 -11.54
CA GLN A 48 9.60 13.18 -11.51
C GLN A 48 10.16 14.05 -10.39
N GLU A 49 9.51 15.18 -10.07
CA GLU A 49 9.85 16.05 -8.93
C GLU A 49 9.76 15.33 -7.58
N PHE A 50 8.81 14.41 -7.45
CA PHE A 50 8.63 13.62 -6.23
C PHE A 50 9.71 12.54 -6.12
N ARG A 51 10.09 11.91 -7.25
CA ARG A 51 11.26 11.02 -7.33
C ARG A 51 12.55 11.76 -7.00
N GLN A 52 12.72 12.99 -7.47
CA GLN A 52 13.90 13.81 -7.19
C GLN A 52 13.98 14.20 -5.70
N THR A 53 12.85 14.59 -5.11
CA THR A 53 12.78 14.90 -3.68
C THR A 53 13.05 13.67 -2.82
N MET A 54 12.46 12.52 -3.17
CA MET A 54 12.76 11.23 -2.53
C MET A 54 14.21 10.81 -2.73
N SER A 55 14.78 11.01 -3.91
CA SER A 55 16.19 10.74 -4.21
C SER A 55 17.13 11.59 -3.36
N LYS A 56 16.80 12.86 -3.12
CA LYS A 56 17.58 13.75 -2.26
C LYS A 56 17.44 13.41 -0.77
N LYS A 57 16.25 12.99 -0.34
CA LYS A 57 15.94 12.80 1.08
C LYS A 57 16.24 11.39 1.57
N PHE A 58 16.13 10.37 0.71
CA PHE A 58 16.32 8.95 1.01
C PHE A 58 16.98 8.20 -0.17
N PRO A 59 18.26 8.49 -0.48
CA PRO A 59 18.95 7.91 -1.63
C PRO A 59 19.02 6.38 -1.60
N PHE A 60 19.18 5.78 -0.41
CA PHE A 60 19.31 4.34 -0.23
C PHE A 60 18.02 3.56 -0.56
N ILE A 61 16.86 4.07 -0.16
CA ILE A 61 15.56 3.43 -0.43
C ILE A 61 15.25 3.50 -1.93
N LEU A 62 15.61 4.61 -2.57
CA LEU A 62 15.42 4.78 -4.01
C LEU A 62 16.32 3.83 -4.80
N GLU A 63 17.58 3.64 -4.38
CA GLU A 63 18.52 2.71 -5.02
C GLU A 63 17.97 1.28 -5.00
N VAL A 64 17.45 0.83 -3.85
CA VAL A 64 16.83 -0.50 -3.72
C VAL A 64 15.58 -0.60 -4.60
N CYS A 65 14.69 0.40 -4.59
CA CYS A 65 13.50 0.40 -5.47
C CYS A 65 13.87 0.38 -6.95
N CYS A 66 14.90 1.13 -7.35
CA CYS A 66 15.33 1.21 -8.74
C CYS A 66 15.96 -0.11 -9.20
N LYS A 67 16.81 -0.71 -8.37
CA LYS A 67 17.38 -2.05 -8.61
C LYS A 67 16.29 -3.13 -8.69
N SER A 68 15.25 -3.02 -7.86
CA SER A 68 14.08 -3.91 -7.91
C SER A 68 13.29 -3.77 -9.21
N THR A 69 13.17 -2.53 -9.70
CA THR A 69 12.46 -2.20 -10.95
C THR A 69 13.24 -2.65 -12.18
N GLU A 70 14.58 -2.53 -12.13
CA GLU A 70 15.51 -3.11 -13.12
C GLU A 70 15.39 -4.64 -13.15
N HIS A 71 15.29 -5.29 -11.98
CA HIS A 71 15.04 -6.74 -11.88
C HIS A 71 13.69 -7.17 -12.50
N TYR A 72 12.69 -6.29 -12.49
CA TYR A 72 11.39 -6.54 -13.13
C TYR A 72 11.40 -6.25 -14.65
N GLY A 73 12.56 -5.91 -15.22
CA GLY A 73 12.76 -5.71 -16.66
C GLY A 73 12.44 -4.29 -17.17
N MET A 74 12.11 -3.34 -16.29
CA MET A 74 11.88 -1.95 -16.67
C MET A 74 13.19 -1.14 -16.62
N TYR A 75 14.02 -1.29 -17.65
CA TYR A 75 15.27 -0.55 -17.82
C TYR A 75 15.04 0.86 -18.42
N GLY A 76 15.84 1.86 -18.02
CA GLY A 76 15.87 3.18 -18.68
C GLY A 76 15.03 4.32 -18.05
N ILE A 77 14.29 4.08 -16.96
CA ILE A 77 13.58 5.17 -16.24
C ILE A 77 14.58 6.14 -15.59
N ARG A 78 15.72 5.62 -15.12
CA ARG A 78 16.77 6.42 -14.46
C ARG A 78 17.53 7.31 -15.45
N GLU A 79 17.83 6.81 -16.64
CA GLU A 79 18.46 7.58 -17.73
C GLU A 79 17.54 8.69 -18.25
N LYS A 80 16.25 8.39 -18.48
CA LYS A 80 15.27 9.42 -18.88
C LYS A 80 15.09 10.51 -17.84
N ASP A 81 15.08 10.15 -16.56
CA ASP A 81 14.99 11.13 -15.48
C ASP A 81 16.27 12.00 -15.43
N GLN A 82 17.46 11.42 -15.59
CA GLN A 82 18.73 12.18 -15.63
C GLN A 82 18.88 13.07 -16.86
N GLU A 83 18.50 12.58 -18.04
CA GLU A 83 18.58 13.31 -19.31
C GLU A 83 17.68 14.55 -19.29
N LYS A 84 16.45 14.41 -18.75
CA LYS A 84 15.55 15.55 -18.55
C LYS A 84 16.07 16.57 -17.53
N TRP A 85 16.71 16.11 -16.45
CA TRP A 85 17.29 17.02 -15.46
C TRP A 85 18.47 17.80 -16.03
N LEU A 86 19.33 17.14 -16.82
CA LEU A 86 20.41 17.79 -17.55
C LEU A 86 19.87 18.79 -18.57
N ASN A 87 18.79 18.46 -19.29
CA ASN A 87 18.13 19.37 -20.23
C ASN A 87 17.44 20.56 -19.55
N SER A 88 16.81 20.37 -18.38
CA SER A 88 16.11 21.46 -17.67
C SER A 88 17.02 22.51 -17.05
N LYS A 89 18.33 22.24 -17.00
CA LYS A 89 19.34 23.11 -16.37
C LYS A 89 20.12 23.94 -17.41
N ASN A 90 19.85 23.75 -18.69
CA ASN A 90 20.49 24.44 -19.83
C ASN A 90 19.46 25.34 -20.52
#